data_AF-A0AAX0K7B7-F1
#
_entry.id   AF-A0AAX0K7B7-F1
#
_cell.length_a   1.000
_cell.length_b   1.000
_cell.length_c   1.000
_cell.angle_alpha   90.00
_cell.angle_beta   90.00
_cell.angle_gamma   90.00
#
_symmetry.space_group_name_H-M   'P 1'
#
loop_
_entity.id
_entity.type
_entity.pdbx_description
1 polymer ?
#
loop_
_entity_poly.entity_id
_entity_poly.type
_entity_poly.pdbx_seq_one_letter_code
_entity_poly.pdbx_strand_id
1 'polypeptide(L)'
;MREAAIKSDRHELGDDISPRFKCEKIDPEKGTPASYIATYIGKNLDASAFHNNDPKTGKPYVDEESGKTMAETVENAIAWASLHRIRQFQFFGIPPRQVWRELRRLASQMERNPASPKHLDHDDIDAIMAAADVGCFATYIMKQGGVLIPRNQYLVRTAYETADEANDYGEFPQRIYGICAPSLGERYTICTHPDEWKLVKKETTPDNRTGEGFDLQGDPVAPWTRGNNCPR
;
A
#
# COMPACT_ATOMS: atom_id res chain seq x y z
N MET A 1 -24.05 13.47 1.84
CA MET A 1 -22.72 12.95 1.43
C MET A 1 -22.81 11.68 0.59
N ARG A 2 -23.54 10.63 1.02
CA ARG A 2 -23.65 9.36 0.26
C ARG A 2 -24.16 9.54 -1.18
N GLU A 3 -25.27 10.26 -1.36
CA GLU A 3 -25.82 10.52 -2.70
C GLU A 3 -24.89 11.35 -3.59
N ALA A 4 -24.17 12.32 -3.00
CA ALA A 4 -23.19 13.12 -3.72
C ALA A 4 -21.97 12.28 -4.15
N ALA A 5 -21.49 11.38 -3.29
CA ALA A 5 -20.36 10.50 -3.58
C ALA A 5 -20.66 9.42 -4.63
N ILE A 6 -21.93 9.05 -4.81
CA ILE A 6 -22.36 8.07 -5.81
C ILE A 6 -22.68 8.73 -7.16
N LYS A 7 -22.87 10.06 -7.20
CA LYS A 7 -23.39 10.78 -8.36
C LYS A 7 -22.46 10.75 -9.58
N SER A 8 -21.14 10.85 -9.40
CA SER A 8 -20.16 10.83 -10.49
C SER A 8 -20.10 9.46 -11.17
N ASP A 9 -20.02 8.40 -10.37
CA ASP A 9 -19.65 7.06 -10.84
C ASP A 9 -20.79 6.05 -10.69
N ARG A 10 -22.04 6.54 -10.70
CA ARG A 10 -23.25 5.72 -10.50
C ARG A 10 -23.29 4.53 -11.45
N HIS A 11 -22.83 4.73 -12.68
CA HIS A 11 -22.82 3.72 -13.74
C HIS A 11 -21.74 2.65 -13.54
N GLU A 12 -20.61 2.98 -12.90
CA GLU A 12 -19.53 2.03 -12.58
C GLU A 12 -19.82 1.21 -11.33
N LEU A 13 -20.55 1.78 -10.37
CA LEU A 13 -20.84 1.17 -9.08
C LEU A 13 -21.83 -0.01 -9.14
N GLY A 14 -22.58 -0.18 -10.22
CA GLY A 14 -23.60 -1.24 -10.33
C GLY A 14 -24.62 -1.19 -9.18
N ASP A 15 -24.96 -2.33 -8.59
CA ASP A 15 -25.90 -2.39 -7.45
C ASP A 15 -25.21 -2.26 -6.08
N ASP A 16 -23.89 -2.44 -6.01
CA ASP A 16 -23.14 -2.34 -4.76
C ASP A 16 -22.68 -0.90 -4.50
N ILE A 17 -23.45 -0.20 -3.67
CA ILE A 17 -23.16 1.16 -3.19
C ILE A 17 -22.57 1.16 -1.78
N SER A 18 -21.98 0.04 -1.35
CA SER A 18 -21.29 -0.06 -0.08
C SER A 18 -20.04 0.83 -0.09
N PRO A 19 -19.81 1.63 0.96
CA PRO A 19 -18.63 2.46 1.00
C PRO A 19 -17.38 1.58 1.06
N ARG A 20 -16.45 1.77 0.09
CA ARG A 20 -15.13 1.10 0.09
C ARG A 20 -14.29 1.43 1.32
N PHE A 21 -14.59 2.56 1.96
CA PHE A 21 -13.97 3.00 3.21
C PHE A 21 -15.04 3.45 4.19
N LYS A 22 -15.09 2.81 5.36
CA LYS A 22 -15.97 3.18 6.47
C LYS A 22 -15.15 3.87 7.54
N CYS A 23 -15.41 5.17 7.74
CA CYS A 23 -14.82 5.92 8.85
C CYS A 23 -15.75 5.83 10.07
N GLU A 24 -15.27 5.25 11.16
CA GLU A 24 -15.97 5.21 12.44
C GLU A 24 -15.11 5.88 13.49
N LYS A 25 -15.74 6.67 14.38
CA LYS A 25 -15.04 7.20 15.54
C LYS A 25 -14.78 6.06 16.52
N ILE A 26 -13.59 6.07 17.11
CA ILE A 26 -13.25 5.15 18.19
C ILE A 26 -14.18 5.43 19.37
N ASP A 27 -14.86 4.38 19.81
CA ASP A 27 -15.70 4.38 21.00
C ASP A 27 -14.86 3.86 22.19
N PRO A 28 -14.55 4.70 23.20
CA PRO A 28 -13.76 4.29 24.35
C PRO A 28 -14.40 3.16 25.17
N GLU A 29 -15.74 3.06 25.19
CA GLU A 29 -16.45 2.05 25.99
C GLU A 29 -16.36 0.65 25.38
N LYS A 30 -16.16 0.55 24.06
CA LYS A 30 -16.06 -0.73 23.35
C LYS A 30 -14.70 -1.40 23.47
N GLY A 31 -13.62 -0.65 23.73
CA GLY A 31 -12.26 -1.19 23.91
C GLY A 31 -11.77 -2.08 22.76
N THR A 32 -11.69 -1.56 21.54
CA THR A 32 -11.28 -2.37 20.37
C THR A 32 -9.76 -2.48 20.22
N PRO A 33 -9.21 -3.57 19.63
CA PRO A 33 -7.78 -3.62 19.28
C PRO A 33 -7.31 -2.45 18.40
N ALA A 34 -8.20 -1.92 17.56
CA ALA A 34 -7.92 -0.75 16.74
C ALA A 34 -7.70 0.52 17.57
N SER A 35 -8.44 0.72 18.67
CA SER A 35 -8.25 1.88 19.56
C SER A 35 -6.89 1.83 20.26
N TYR A 36 -6.47 0.64 20.67
CA TYR A 36 -5.15 0.43 21.24
C TYR A 36 -4.07 0.79 20.22
N ILE A 37 -4.10 0.20 19.01
CA ILE A 37 -3.11 0.45 17.96
C ILE A 37 -3.06 1.95 17.57
N ALA A 38 -4.22 2.58 17.36
CA ALA A 38 -4.31 4.00 17.00
C ALA A 38 -3.61 4.89 18.03
N THR A 39 -3.74 4.55 19.32
CA THR A 39 -3.06 5.27 20.41
C THR A 39 -1.54 5.21 20.27
N TYR A 40 -0.97 4.04 19.97
CA TYR A 40 0.49 3.90 19.79
C TYR A 40 1.00 4.58 18.52
N ILE A 41 0.18 4.62 17.48
CA ILE A 41 0.51 5.33 16.25
C ILE A 41 0.52 6.85 16.50
N GLY A 42 -0.55 7.38 17.10
CA GLY A 42 -0.69 8.81 17.37
C GLY A 42 0.42 9.38 18.26
N LYS A 43 0.83 8.61 19.28
CA LYS A 43 1.89 9.01 20.22
C LYS A 43 3.21 9.42 19.58
N ASN A 44 3.55 8.92 18.39
CA ASN A 44 4.82 9.21 17.71
C ASN A 44 4.66 10.03 16.41
N LEU A 45 3.44 10.44 16.07
CA LEU A 45 3.14 11.16 14.82
C LEU A 45 2.59 12.56 15.05
N ASP A 46 1.89 12.78 16.16
CA ASP A 46 1.19 14.03 16.40
C ASP A 46 1.59 14.63 17.75
N ALA A 47 2.50 15.61 17.68
CA ALA A 47 2.92 16.37 18.85
C ALA A 47 1.79 17.25 19.39
N SER A 48 0.80 17.63 18.58
CA SER A 48 -0.27 18.57 18.95
C SER A 48 -1.12 18.08 20.12
N ALA A 49 -1.22 16.76 20.27
CA ALA A 49 -1.88 16.11 21.40
C ALA A 49 -1.24 16.46 22.76
N PHE A 50 0.02 16.90 22.76
CA PHE A 50 0.80 17.22 23.96
C PHE A 50 1.10 18.72 24.13
N HIS A 51 0.56 19.59 23.28
CA HIS A 51 0.80 21.04 23.39
C HIS A 51 0.09 21.68 24.59
N ASN A 52 -0.98 21.05 25.08
CA ASN A 52 -1.68 21.47 26.28
C ASN A 52 -1.10 20.76 27.51
N ASN A 53 -1.21 21.40 28.67
CA ASN A 53 -0.86 20.77 29.93
C ASN A 53 -1.80 19.60 30.23
N ASP A 54 -1.29 18.60 30.93
CA ASP A 54 -2.06 17.47 31.44
C ASP A 54 -3.22 17.98 32.31
N PRO A 55 -4.48 17.70 31.94
CA PRO A 55 -5.64 18.14 32.70
C PRO A 55 -5.63 17.69 34.17
N LYS A 56 -4.93 16.59 34.49
CA LYS A 56 -4.86 16.05 35.85
C LYS A 56 -3.81 16.74 36.72
N THR A 57 -2.66 17.09 36.15
CA THR A 57 -1.52 17.63 36.91
C THR A 57 -1.31 19.13 36.70
N GLY A 58 -1.92 19.71 35.66
CA GLY A 58 -1.74 21.10 35.26
C GLY A 58 -0.37 21.42 34.69
N LYS A 59 0.48 20.42 34.46
CA LYS A 59 1.86 20.55 33.97
C LYS A 59 1.98 20.04 32.53
N PRO A 60 3.00 20.47 31.78
CA PRO A 60 3.29 19.88 30.47
C PRO A 60 3.50 18.37 30.59
N TYR A 61 3.17 17.62 29.54
CA TYR A 61 3.56 16.22 29.44
C TYR A 61 5.08 16.16 29.27
N VAL A 62 5.77 15.46 30.16
CA VAL A 62 7.24 15.34 30.16
C VAL A 62 7.61 13.87 30.04
N ASP A 63 8.59 13.58 29.20
CA ASP A 63 9.22 12.27 29.11
C ASP A 63 10.13 12.03 30.33
N GLU A 64 9.94 10.92 31.03
CA GLU A 64 10.68 10.61 32.26
C GLU A 64 12.16 10.32 32.00
N GLU A 65 12.50 9.79 30.83
CA GLU A 65 13.88 9.41 30.50
C GLU A 65 14.73 10.62 30.10
N SER A 66 14.22 11.46 29.20
CA SER A 66 14.96 12.64 28.69
C SER A 66 14.72 13.92 29.49
N GLY A 67 13.63 14.00 30.26
CA GLY A 67 13.17 15.23 30.92
C GLY A 67 12.64 16.30 29.96
N LYS A 68 12.53 15.99 28.66
CA LYS A 68 11.99 16.90 27.64
C LYS A 68 10.47 16.84 27.60
N THR A 69 9.85 17.84 26.99
CA THR A 69 8.41 17.78 26.76
C THR A 69 8.08 16.66 25.77
N MET A 70 6.92 16.02 25.94
CA MET A 70 6.47 14.98 25.01
C MET A 70 6.37 15.49 23.58
N ALA A 71 5.99 16.75 23.38
CA ALA A 71 5.95 17.39 22.05
C ALA A 71 7.33 17.36 21.38
N GLU A 72 8.38 17.80 22.08
CA GLU A 72 9.76 17.76 21.56
C GLU A 72 10.24 16.33 21.30
N THR A 73 9.89 15.38 22.16
CA THR A 73 10.26 13.96 21.97
C THR A 73 9.63 13.39 20.71
N VAL A 74 8.36 13.70 20.43
CA VAL A 74 7.68 13.30 19.20
C VAL A 74 8.33 13.92 17.97
N GLU A 75 8.60 15.22 17.99
CA GLU A 75 9.28 15.90 16.88
C GLU A 75 10.67 15.30 16.61
N ASN A 76 11.45 15.02 17.66
CA ASN A 76 12.75 14.37 17.53
C ASN A 76 12.63 12.96 16.92
N ALA A 77 11.63 12.17 17.33
CA ALA A 77 11.39 10.84 16.78
C ALA A 77 11.00 10.89 15.29
N ILE A 78 10.15 11.83 14.89
CA ILE A 78 9.75 12.05 13.49
C ILE A 78 10.96 12.51 12.67
N ALA A 79 11.72 13.49 13.18
CA ALA A 79 12.91 14.01 12.52
C ALA A 79 13.97 12.90 12.30
N TRP A 80 14.22 12.08 13.32
CA TRP A 80 15.15 10.96 13.23
C TRP A 80 14.68 9.90 12.23
N ALA A 81 13.41 9.50 12.30
CA ALA A 81 12.86 8.55 11.34
C ALA A 81 12.95 9.08 9.90
N SER A 82 12.71 10.37 9.69
CA SER A 82 12.79 11.03 8.39
C SER A 82 14.23 11.08 7.87
N LEU A 83 15.17 11.52 8.71
CA LEU A 83 16.59 11.60 8.39
C LEU A 83 17.16 10.24 7.95
N HIS A 84 16.78 9.17 8.64
CA HIS A 84 17.27 7.81 8.38
C HIS A 84 16.36 7.00 7.44
N ARG A 85 15.29 7.60 6.90
CA ARG A 85 14.30 6.93 6.02
C ARG A 85 13.69 5.68 6.65
N ILE A 86 13.43 5.72 7.95
CA ILE A 86 12.88 4.60 8.70
C ILE A 86 11.36 4.61 8.59
N ARG A 87 10.83 3.48 8.12
CA ARG A 87 9.39 3.28 8.06
C ARG A 87 8.85 3.01 9.46
N GLN A 88 8.33 4.04 10.10
CA GLN A 88 7.62 3.92 11.36
C GLN A 88 6.42 2.96 11.20
N PHE A 89 6.15 2.15 12.23
CA PHE A 89 5.05 1.16 12.28
C PHE A 89 5.12 0.05 11.21
N GLN A 90 6.32 -0.29 10.74
CA GLN A 90 6.48 -1.50 9.93
C GLN A 90 6.31 -2.75 10.77
N PHE A 91 5.24 -3.50 10.53
CA PHE A 91 5.06 -4.84 11.10
C PHE A 91 6.23 -5.77 10.70
N PHE A 92 6.78 -6.47 11.70
CA PHE A 92 7.81 -7.50 11.52
C PHE A 92 7.20 -8.90 11.61
N GLY A 93 7.88 -9.90 11.06
CA GLY A 93 7.45 -11.30 11.14
C GLY A 93 6.29 -11.72 10.25
N ILE A 94 5.69 -10.81 9.47
CA ILE A 94 4.64 -11.17 8.52
C ILE A 94 5.21 -11.28 7.09
N PRO A 95 4.60 -12.11 6.21
CA PRO A 95 5.02 -12.20 4.82
C PRO A 95 4.95 -10.84 4.10
N PRO A 96 5.79 -10.61 3.07
CA PRO A 96 5.86 -9.31 2.42
C PRO A 96 4.54 -8.87 1.79
N ARG A 97 4.15 -7.62 2.03
CA ARG A 97 3.00 -7.01 1.35
C ARG A 97 3.20 -6.87 -0.16
N GLN A 98 4.45 -6.84 -0.63
CA GLN A 98 4.72 -6.74 -2.05
C GLN A 98 4.25 -8.01 -2.77
N VAL A 99 4.57 -9.20 -2.24
CA VAL A 99 4.08 -10.48 -2.77
C VAL A 99 2.56 -10.53 -2.82
N TRP A 100 1.89 -10.10 -1.74
CA TRP A 100 0.43 -9.98 -1.69
C TRP A 100 -0.14 -9.12 -2.84
N ARG A 101 0.49 -7.96 -3.11
CA ARG A 101 0.05 -7.06 -4.20
C ARG A 101 0.27 -7.69 -5.58
N GLU A 102 1.38 -8.39 -5.77
CA GLU A 102 1.68 -9.07 -7.03
C GLU A 102 0.73 -10.24 -7.29
N LEU A 103 0.38 -11.03 -6.26
CA LEU A 103 -0.61 -12.10 -6.38
C LEU A 103 -2.00 -11.58 -6.75
N ARG A 104 -2.43 -10.47 -6.15
CA ARG A 104 -3.70 -9.83 -6.53
C ARG A 104 -3.67 -9.30 -7.96
N ARG A 105 -2.54 -8.71 -8.39
CA ARG A 105 -2.37 -8.26 -9.77
C ARG A 105 -2.48 -9.44 -10.74
N LEU A 106 -1.83 -10.56 -10.42
CA LEU A 106 -1.88 -11.79 -11.20
C LEU A 106 -3.31 -12.32 -11.30
N ALA A 107 -4.03 -12.43 -10.18
CA ALA A 107 -5.42 -12.86 -10.15
C ALA A 107 -6.31 -11.99 -11.05
N SER A 108 -6.20 -10.66 -10.93
CA SER A 108 -6.94 -9.73 -11.80
C SER A 108 -6.54 -9.82 -13.29
N GLN A 109 -5.28 -10.18 -13.59
CA GLN A 109 -4.85 -10.40 -14.98
C GLN A 109 -5.42 -11.71 -15.54
N MET A 110 -5.43 -12.78 -14.74
CA MET A 110 -6.01 -14.07 -15.11
C MET A 110 -7.51 -13.98 -15.34
N GLU A 111 -8.24 -13.25 -14.47
CA GLU A 111 -9.69 -13.06 -14.60
C GLU A 111 -10.07 -12.30 -15.88
N ARG A 112 -9.28 -11.29 -16.26
CA ARG A 112 -9.54 -10.49 -17.47
C ARG A 112 -9.21 -11.22 -18.77
N ASN A 113 -8.44 -12.30 -18.74
CA ASN A 113 -8.00 -13.03 -19.92
C ASN A 113 -8.70 -14.40 -20.01
N PRO A 114 -9.68 -14.58 -20.92
CA PRO A 114 -10.40 -15.86 -21.07
C PRO A 114 -9.53 -17.07 -21.40
N ALA A 115 -8.33 -16.85 -21.96
CA ALA A 115 -7.38 -17.91 -22.28
C ALA A 115 -6.46 -18.28 -21.10
N SER A 116 -6.47 -17.50 -20.02
CA SER A 116 -5.68 -17.81 -18.82
C SER A 116 -6.25 -19.02 -18.08
N PRO A 117 -5.40 -19.83 -17.44
CA PRO A 117 -5.87 -20.92 -16.61
C PRO A 117 -6.68 -20.37 -15.42
N LYS A 118 -7.68 -21.12 -14.96
CA LYS A 118 -8.50 -20.71 -13.81
C LYS A 118 -7.77 -20.84 -12.48
N HIS A 119 -6.78 -21.73 -12.44
CA HIS A 119 -5.97 -22.05 -11.27
C HIS A 119 -4.50 -22.15 -11.69
N LEU A 120 -3.59 -21.86 -10.77
CA LEU A 120 -2.17 -22.12 -10.96
C LEU A 120 -1.88 -23.62 -10.81
N ASP A 121 -0.86 -24.11 -11.51
CA ASP A 121 -0.49 -25.53 -11.56
C ASP A 121 -0.02 -26.12 -10.21
N HIS A 122 0.18 -25.29 -9.19
CA HIS A 122 0.64 -25.71 -7.87
C HIS A 122 -0.36 -25.29 -6.78
N ASP A 123 -1.05 -26.28 -6.21
CA ASP A 123 -2.17 -26.10 -5.28
C ASP A 123 -1.86 -25.14 -4.11
N ASP A 124 -0.70 -25.26 -3.47
CA ASP A 124 -0.36 -24.37 -2.35
C ASP A 124 -0.24 -22.91 -2.78
N ILE A 125 0.30 -22.65 -3.97
CA ILE A 125 0.50 -21.28 -4.46
C ILE A 125 -0.81 -20.72 -5.01
N ASP A 126 -1.62 -21.56 -5.66
CA ASP A 126 -2.98 -21.21 -6.02
C ASP A 126 -3.79 -20.82 -4.78
N ALA A 127 -3.68 -21.56 -3.68
CA ALA A 127 -4.33 -21.23 -2.42
C ALA A 127 -3.83 -19.92 -1.81
N ILE A 128 -2.54 -19.59 -1.93
CA ILE A 128 -1.99 -18.29 -1.50
C ILE A 128 -2.55 -17.17 -2.38
N MET A 129 -2.63 -17.37 -3.70
CA MET A 129 -3.18 -16.39 -4.64
C MET A 129 -4.68 -16.17 -4.38
N ALA A 130 -5.46 -17.24 -4.23
CA ALA A 130 -6.88 -17.16 -3.91
C ALA A 130 -7.13 -16.42 -2.59
N ALA A 131 -6.35 -16.69 -1.54
CA ALA A 131 -6.43 -15.95 -0.29
C ALA A 131 -6.11 -14.46 -0.47
N ALA A 132 -5.14 -14.15 -1.33
CA ALA A 132 -4.78 -12.77 -1.65
C ALA A 132 -5.89 -12.05 -2.42
N ASP A 133 -6.49 -12.72 -3.41
CA ASP A 133 -7.53 -12.18 -4.26
C ASP A 133 -8.81 -11.81 -3.47
N VAL A 134 -9.31 -12.74 -2.65
CA VAL A 134 -10.48 -12.50 -1.78
C VAL A 134 -10.21 -11.50 -0.65
N GLY A 135 -8.95 -11.07 -0.47
CA GLY A 135 -8.58 -10.08 0.55
C GLY A 135 -8.42 -10.65 1.96
N CYS A 136 -8.32 -11.98 2.11
CA CYS A 136 -8.13 -12.61 3.41
C CYS A 136 -6.64 -12.67 3.82
N PHE A 137 -6.14 -11.57 4.38
CA PHE A 137 -4.73 -11.44 4.75
C PHE A 137 -4.28 -12.48 5.80
N ALA A 138 -5.17 -12.86 6.71
CA ALA A 138 -4.89 -13.90 7.71
C ALA A 138 -4.60 -15.26 7.06
N THR A 139 -5.45 -15.70 6.12
CA THR A 139 -5.23 -16.96 5.40
C THR A 139 -3.96 -16.92 4.56
N TYR A 140 -3.65 -15.79 3.92
CA TYR A 140 -2.38 -15.62 3.22
C TYR A 140 -1.16 -15.76 4.12
N ILE A 141 -1.20 -15.17 5.33
CA ILE A 141 -0.13 -15.34 6.32
C ILE A 141 0.05 -16.83 6.64
N MET A 142 -1.04 -17.52 6.95
CA MET A 142 -1.01 -18.95 7.31
C MET A 142 -0.51 -19.83 6.17
N LYS A 143 -0.94 -19.56 4.93
CA LYS A 143 -0.53 -20.31 3.74
C LYS A 143 0.92 -20.03 3.31
N GLN A 144 1.47 -18.88 3.67
CA GLN A 144 2.92 -18.60 3.56
C GLN A 144 3.77 -19.27 4.66
N GLY A 145 3.13 -20.02 5.56
CA GLY A 145 3.75 -20.75 6.66
C GLY A 145 3.36 -20.21 8.05
N GLY A 146 2.93 -18.95 8.15
CA GLY A 146 2.57 -18.30 9.42
C GLY A 146 3.38 -17.04 9.72
N VAL A 147 3.32 -16.62 10.99
CA VAL A 147 4.05 -15.45 11.51
C VAL A 147 5.43 -15.86 12.05
N LEU A 148 6.37 -14.91 12.02
CA LEU A 148 7.73 -15.01 12.55
C LEU A 148 8.61 -16.08 11.87
N ILE A 149 8.30 -16.42 10.62
CA ILE A 149 9.08 -17.37 9.83
C ILE A 149 10.23 -16.66 9.10
N PRO A 150 11.43 -17.28 9.00
CA PRO A 150 12.53 -16.75 8.20
C PRO A 150 12.12 -16.46 6.75
N ARG A 151 12.65 -15.38 6.16
CA ARG A 151 12.24 -14.93 4.80
C ARG A 151 12.49 -15.97 3.70
N ASN A 152 13.72 -16.44 3.58
CA ASN A 152 14.04 -17.81 3.97
C ASN A 152 13.18 -19.00 3.50
N GLN A 153 12.01 -19.10 4.12
CA GLN A 153 11.13 -20.26 4.11
C GLN A 153 9.75 -19.90 3.54
N TYR A 154 9.49 -18.62 3.22
CA TYR A 154 8.28 -18.24 2.48
C TYR A 154 8.26 -18.97 1.14
N LEU A 155 7.11 -19.56 0.83
CA LEU A 155 6.86 -20.32 -0.39
C LEU A 155 6.90 -19.40 -1.61
N VAL A 156 6.24 -18.24 -1.52
CA VAL A 156 6.21 -17.23 -2.58
C VAL A 156 7.00 -15.99 -2.17
N ARG A 157 7.81 -15.46 -3.08
CA ARG A 157 8.61 -14.24 -2.90
C ARG A 157 8.44 -13.30 -4.07
N THR A 158 8.88 -12.06 -3.87
CA THR A 158 8.92 -11.08 -4.96
C THR A 158 10.09 -11.44 -5.86
N ALA A 159 9.80 -11.63 -7.14
CA ALA A 159 10.81 -11.76 -8.18
C ALA A 159 11.26 -10.37 -8.62
N TYR A 160 12.57 -10.20 -8.72
CA TYR A 160 13.19 -8.98 -9.22
C TYR A 160 13.97 -9.30 -10.48
N GLU A 161 14.00 -8.34 -11.38
CA GLU A 161 14.80 -8.34 -12.59
C GLU A 161 15.65 -7.06 -12.61
N THR A 162 16.87 -7.16 -13.13
CA THR A 162 17.73 -5.99 -13.30
C THR A 162 17.29 -5.32 -14.59
N ALA A 163 17.07 -4.00 -14.56
CA ALA A 163 16.71 -3.27 -15.78
C ALA A 163 17.77 -3.45 -16.87
N ASP A 164 17.34 -3.61 -18.13
CA ASP A 164 18.25 -3.72 -19.28
C ASP A 164 18.93 -2.39 -19.62
N GLU A 165 18.25 -1.27 -19.30
CA GLU A 165 18.73 0.09 -19.55
C GLU A 165 19.16 0.76 -18.24
N ALA A 166 20.28 1.48 -18.31
CA ALA A 166 20.74 2.32 -17.21
C ALA A 166 19.82 3.53 -17.03
N ASN A 167 19.63 3.96 -15.78
CA ASN A 167 18.94 5.22 -15.47
C ASN A 167 19.82 6.43 -15.84
N ASP A 168 19.30 7.64 -15.65
CA ASP A 168 20.01 8.92 -15.90
C ASP A 168 21.34 9.07 -15.12
N TYR A 169 21.59 8.19 -14.14
CA TYR A 169 22.80 8.16 -13.32
C TYR A 169 23.75 7.01 -13.68
N GLY A 170 23.46 6.23 -14.74
CA GLY A 170 24.29 5.12 -15.19
C GLY A 170 24.11 3.82 -14.37
N GLU A 171 23.11 3.74 -13.51
CA GLU A 171 22.82 2.57 -12.68
C GLU A 171 21.77 1.67 -13.34
N PHE A 172 21.87 0.36 -13.15
CA PHE A 172 20.86 -0.62 -13.58
C PHE A 172 19.96 -1.00 -12.39
N PRO A 173 18.82 -0.33 -12.18
CA PRO A 173 18.01 -0.54 -10.99
C PRO A 173 17.32 -1.92 -11.02
N GLN A 174 17.12 -2.50 -9.84
CA GLN A 174 16.25 -3.66 -9.71
C GLN A 174 14.78 -3.24 -9.82
N ARG A 175 14.05 -3.91 -10.71
CA ARG A 175 12.61 -3.75 -10.93
C ARG A 175 11.90 -5.01 -10.45
N ILE A 176 10.65 -4.83 -10.03
CA ILE A 176 9.80 -5.96 -9.66
C ILE A 176 9.32 -6.62 -10.95
N TYR A 177 9.73 -7.86 -11.17
CA TYR A 177 9.27 -8.70 -12.28
C TYR A 177 7.91 -9.34 -11.96
N GLY A 178 7.76 -9.82 -10.72
CA GLY A 178 6.51 -10.39 -10.23
C GLY A 178 6.69 -11.27 -9.02
N ILE A 179 6.29 -12.53 -9.13
CA ILE A 179 6.43 -13.52 -8.06
C ILE A 179 7.33 -14.69 -8.47
N CYS A 180 8.02 -15.27 -7.50
CA CYS A 180 8.72 -16.53 -7.67
C CYS A 180 8.47 -17.46 -6.49
N ALA A 181 8.59 -18.76 -6.73
CA ALA A 181 8.63 -19.78 -5.67
C ALA A 181 10.00 -20.49 -5.68
N PRO A 182 10.96 -20.04 -4.86
CA PRO A 182 12.34 -20.52 -4.93
C PRO A 182 12.50 -22.04 -4.76
N SER A 183 11.65 -22.67 -3.95
CA SER A 183 11.67 -24.13 -3.72
C SER A 183 11.23 -24.94 -4.94
N LEU A 184 10.47 -24.33 -5.86
CA LEU A 184 9.98 -24.97 -7.09
C LEU A 184 10.88 -24.71 -8.29
N GLY A 185 11.95 -23.91 -8.12
CA GLY A 185 12.90 -23.54 -9.17
C GLY A 185 12.41 -22.41 -10.10
N GLU A 186 13.23 -22.07 -11.08
CA GLU A 186 12.99 -20.94 -12.01
C GLU A 186 11.69 -21.06 -12.81
N ARG A 187 11.25 -22.29 -13.08
CA ARG A 187 9.97 -22.58 -13.75
C ARG A 187 8.77 -21.90 -13.08
N TYR A 188 8.88 -21.61 -11.78
CA TYR A 188 7.83 -20.96 -11.01
C TYR A 188 8.20 -19.50 -10.74
N THR A 189 8.56 -18.78 -11.80
CA THR A 189 8.78 -17.34 -11.81
C THR A 189 7.80 -16.71 -12.78
N ILE A 190 6.77 -16.06 -12.24
CA ILE A 190 5.62 -15.56 -13.00
C ILE A 190 5.76 -14.04 -13.13
N CYS A 191 5.78 -13.56 -14.37
CA CYS A 191 5.72 -12.14 -14.68
C CYS A 191 4.32 -11.61 -14.35
N THR A 192 4.26 -10.57 -13.54
CA THR A 192 3.01 -9.85 -13.25
C THR A 192 3.01 -8.45 -13.85
N HIS A 193 4.11 -8.03 -14.47
CA HIS A 193 4.30 -6.75 -15.15
C HIS A 193 4.66 -6.96 -16.62
N PRO A 194 3.77 -7.52 -17.44
CA PRO A 194 4.06 -7.74 -18.87
C PRO A 194 4.10 -6.45 -19.68
N ASP A 195 3.52 -5.36 -19.16
CA ASP A 195 3.36 -4.11 -19.89
C ASP A 195 4.56 -3.18 -19.67
N GLU A 196 5.17 -2.75 -20.76
CA GLU A 196 6.13 -1.64 -20.76
C GLU A 196 5.43 -0.31 -20.98
N TRP A 197 5.73 0.66 -20.10
CA TRP A 197 5.19 2.00 -20.18
C TRP A 197 6.28 2.97 -20.60
N LYS A 198 6.08 3.65 -21.73
CA LYS A 198 6.95 4.74 -22.18
C LYS A 198 6.28 6.09 -21.91
N LEU A 199 7.04 7.03 -21.34
CA LEU A 199 6.58 8.40 -21.22
C LEU A 199 6.48 9.01 -22.63
N VAL A 200 5.28 9.45 -22.99
CA VAL A 200 4.99 10.14 -24.26
C VAL A 200 4.51 11.55 -23.93
N LYS A 201 4.94 12.54 -24.71
CA LYS A 201 4.42 13.90 -24.59
C LYS A 201 2.93 13.89 -24.90
N LYS A 202 2.12 14.48 -24.01
CA LYS A 202 0.68 14.63 -24.23
C LYS A 202 0.44 15.37 -25.55
N GLU A 203 -0.30 14.75 -26.48
CA GLU A 203 -0.67 15.39 -27.74
C GLU A 203 -1.52 16.63 -27.46
N THR A 204 -1.19 17.75 -28.09
CA THR A 204 -2.04 18.95 -28.10
C THR A 204 -3.23 18.69 -29.01
N THR A 205 -4.37 18.33 -28.43
CA THR A 205 -5.64 18.33 -29.17
C THR A 205 -5.90 19.75 -29.67
N PRO A 206 -6.10 19.97 -30.98
CA PRO A 206 -6.47 21.29 -31.48
C PRO A 206 -7.84 21.67 -30.90
N ASP A 207 -7.88 22.87 -30.33
CA ASP A 207 -9.07 23.44 -29.69
C ASP A 207 -10.10 23.87 -30.74
N ASN A 208 -10.82 22.88 -31.29
CA ASN A 208 -11.91 23.10 -32.25
C ASN A 208 -13.25 22.63 -31.67
N ARG A 209 -13.42 22.72 -30.34
CA ARG A 209 -14.68 22.44 -29.66
C ARG A 209 -15.48 23.75 -29.52
N THR A 210 -16.41 23.99 -30.44
CA THR A 210 -17.44 25.05 -30.33
C THR A 210 -18.59 24.68 -29.38
N GLY A 211 -18.32 23.87 -28.35
CA GLY A 211 -19.28 23.56 -27.29
C GLY A 211 -18.65 23.94 -25.95
N GLU A 212 -19.44 24.52 -25.04
CA GLU A 212 -19.09 24.79 -23.64
C GLU A 212 -18.83 23.48 -22.87
N GLY A 213 -17.79 22.74 -23.26
CA GLY A 213 -17.26 21.60 -22.54
C GLY A 213 -16.11 22.09 -21.70
N PHE A 214 -16.31 22.16 -20.39
CA PHE A 214 -15.25 22.41 -19.41
C PHE A 214 -14.07 21.46 -19.70
N ASP A 215 -12.88 22.03 -19.92
CA ASP A 215 -11.64 21.27 -19.89
C ASP A 215 -11.49 20.69 -18.49
N LEU A 216 -11.85 19.41 -18.32
CA LEU A 216 -11.45 18.63 -17.17
C LEU A 216 -9.93 18.47 -17.28
N GLN A 217 -9.19 19.43 -16.72
CA GLN A 217 -7.87 19.13 -16.16
C GLN A 217 -7.99 17.80 -15.42
N GLY A 218 -7.13 16.85 -15.80
CA GLY A 218 -7.22 15.47 -15.34
C GLY A 218 -7.58 15.40 -13.86
N ASP A 219 -8.61 14.62 -13.58
CA ASP A 219 -9.15 14.39 -12.25
C ASP A 219 -7.96 14.12 -11.29
N PRO A 220 -7.88 14.75 -10.09
CA PRO A 220 -6.83 14.46 -9.10
C PRO A 220 -6.69 12.97 -8.72
N VAL A 221 -7.61 12.12 -9.19
CA VAL A 221 -7.66 10.67 -9.02
C VAL A 221 -7.05 9.88 -10.20
N ALA A 222 -6.48 10.54 -11.23
CA ALA A 222 -5.77 9.84 -12.30
C ALA A 222 -4.65 8.94 -11.70
N PRO A 223 -4.56 7.65 -12.08
CA PRO A 223 -3.63 6.72 -11.46
C PRO A 223 -2.19 7.21 -11.60
N TRP A 224 -1.56 7.43 -10.44
CA TRP A 224 -0.24 8.04 -10.30
C TRP A 224 0.83 7.09 -10.84
N THR A 225 1.75 7.63 -11.65
CA THR A 225 2.90 6.90 -12.20
C THR A 225 3.85 6.42 -11.09
N ARG A 226 4.63 5.37 -11.37
CA ARG A 226 5.47 4.64 -10.39
C ARG A 226 6.67 5.44 -9.82
N GLY A 227 6.80 6.72 -10.13
CA GLY A 227 7.86 7.59 -9.63
C GLY A 227 7.40 8.37 -8.41
N ASN A 228 7.99 8.11 -7.24
CA ASN A 228 7.83 8.96 -6.06
C ASN A 228 8.56 10.29 -6.29
N ASN A 229 7.91 11.24 -6.96
CA ASN A 229 8.39 12.62 -7.05
C ASN A 229 7.78 13.44 -5.90
N CYS A 230 8.51 13.53 -4.79
CA CYS A 230 8.33 14.63 -3.86
C CYS A 230 8.85 15.91 -4.52
N PRO A 231 8.07 17.00 -4.61
CA PRO A 231 8.63 18.34 -4.74
C PRO A 231 9.45 18.65 -3.48
N ARG A 232 10.55 19.39 -3.65
CA ARG A 232 11.31 19.99 -2.54
C ARG A 232 10.45 20.96 -1.75
#